data_AF-A0A0D5YH05-F1
#
_entry.id   AF-A0A0D5YH05-F1
#
_cell.length_a   1.000
_cell.length_b   1.000
_cell.length_c   1.000
_cell.angle_alpha   90.00
_cell.angle_beta   90.00
_cell.angle_gamma   90.00
#
_symmetry.space_group_name_H-M   'P 1'
#
loop_
_entity.id
_entity.type
_entity.pdbx_description
1 polymer ?
#
loop_
_entity_poly.entity_id
_entity_poly.type
_entity_poly.pdbx_seq_one_letter_code
_entity_poly.pdbx_strand_id
1 'polypeptide(L)'
;MDKCREEFEKQKYWIGLFRADVDFDMTLGKFGRYVSNGSRRIDAMYLESFNEKWEAWANAWQHQQAKVEELQKQLSEYIFVSETLDEMYVKEVQKSDELQKRVDAALKLIESWNEIAFDKTTHWTEGYEEGCYHCAAQLEQALKGEGCQ
;
A
#
# COMPACT_ATOMS: atom_id res chain seq x y z
N MET A 1 -12.68 6.02 25.80
CA MET A 1 -13.02 7.28 26.50
C MET A 1 -11.93 7.68 27.48
N ASP A 2 -11.40 6.75 28.28
CA ASP A 2 -10.37 7.06 29.29
C ASP A 2 -9.12 7.74 28.72
N LYS A 3 -8.57 7.28 27.59
CA LYS A 3 -7.40 7.92 26.96
C LYS A 3 -7.63 9.39 26.57
N CYS A 4 -8.82 9.74 26.08
CA CYS A 4 -9.16 11.13 25.74
C CYS A 4 -9.19 12.01 27.00
N ARG A 5 -9.75 11.47 28.09
CA ARG A 5 -9.82 12.14 29.40
C ARG A 5 -8.43 12.29 30.01
N GLU A 6 -7.62 11.23 30.00
CA GLU A 6 -6.24 11.25 30.50
C GLU A 6 -5.39 12.30 29.78
N GLU A 7 -5.52 12.44 28.46
CA GLU A 7 -4.79 13.47 27.70
C GLU A 7 -5.30 14.89 28.00
N PHE A 8 -6.60 15.04 28.26
CA PHE A 8 -7.17 16.31 28.70
C PHE A 8 -6.69 16.72 30.09
N GLU A 9 -6.67 15.79 31.04
CA GLU A 9 -6.23 16.01 32.42
C GLU A 9 -4.71 16.29 32.54
N LYS A 10 -3.92 16.00 31.49
CA LYS A 10 -2.52 16.42 31.41
C LYS A 10 -2.35 17.89 31.01
N GLN A 11 -3.38 18.53 30.45
CA GLN A 11 -3.29 19.91 29.97
C GLN A 11 -3.19 20.91 31.12
N LYS A 12 -2.50 22.03 30.89
CA LYS A 12 -2.36 23.12 31.89
C LYS A 12 -3.70 23.68 32.38
N TYR A 13 -4.76 23.54 31.58
CA TYR A 13 -6.12 23.95 31.93
C TYR A 13 -6.72 23.13 33.10
N TRP A 14 -6.26 21.89 33.30
CA TRP A 14 -6.64 21.06 34.44
C TRP A 14 -5.98 21.53 35.75
N ILE A 15 -4.78 22.12 35.67
CA ILE A 15 -3.94 22.48 36.83
C ILE A 15 -4.58 23.59 37.69
N GLY A 16 -5.61 24.29 37.17
CA GLY A 16 -6.38 25.31 37.91
C GLY A 16 -7.70 24.84 38.53
N LEU A 17 -8.12 23.59 38.27
CA LEU A 17 -9.32 22.96 38.85
C LEU A 17 -8.90 21.78 39.71
N PHE A 18 -9.24 21.88 40.98
CA PHE A 18 -8.81 20.96 42.02
C PHE A 18 -9.27 19.55 41.69
N ARG A 19 -8.33 18.70 41.27
CA ARG A 19 -8.45 17.23 41.19
C ARG A 19 -9.07 16.60 42.45
N ALA A 20 -9.03 17.32 43.58
CA ALA A 20 -9.57 16.91 44.87
C ALA A 20 -11.00 17.39 45.16
N ASP A 21 -11.59 18.26 44.33
CA ASP A 21 -12.89 18.91 44.59
C ASP A 21 -13.97 18.51 43.55
N VAL A 22 -13.61 17.71 42.53
CA VAL A 22 -14.53 17.19 41.51
C VAL A 22 -14.38 15.70 41.32
N ASP A 23 -15.51 15.04 41.05
CA ASP A 23 -15.57 13.66 40.58
C ASP A 23 -16.00 13.64 39.11
N PHE A 24 -15.63 12.59 38.36
CA PHE A 24 -16.04 12.42 36.98
C PHE A 24 -17.21 11.45 36.89
N ASP A 25 -18.35 11.92 36.43
CA ASP A 25 -19.55 11.11 36.22
C ASP A 25 -19.72 10.81 34.73
N MET A 26 -19.49 9.54 34.35
CA MET A 26 -19.63 9.08 32.96
C MET A 26 -21.09 9.04 32.47
N THR A 27 -22.06 9.08 33.38
CA THR A 27 -23.49 8.99 33.04
C THR A 27 -24.08 10.33 32.58
N LEU A 28 -23.36 11.43 32.82
CA LEU A 28 -23.82 12.78 32.51
C LEU A 28 -23.27 13.27 31.18
N GLY A 29 -24.17 13.66 30.28
CA GLY A 29 -23.81 14.16 28.96
C GLY A 29 -23.23 13.07 28.04
N LYS A 30 -22.86 13.46 26.82
CA LYS A 30 -22.35 12.52 25.81
C LYS A 30 -20.98 11.94 26.16
N PHE A 31 -20.15 12.71 26.86
CA PHE A 31 -18.76 12.36 27.16
C PHE A 31 -18.47 12.21 28.65
N GLY A 32 -19.49 12.12 29.51
CA GLY A 32 -19.30 12.32 30.95
C GLY A 32 -19.06 13.79 31.30
N ARG A 33 -19.31 14.14 32.56
CA ARG A 33 -19.09 15.49 33.10
C ARG A 33 -18.41 15.44 34.46
N TYR A 34 -17.67 16.49 34.77
CA TYR A 34 -17.14 16.72 36.10
C TYR A 34 -18.22 17.31 37.00
N VAL A 35 -18.38 16.76 38.19
CA VAL A 35 -19.36 17.16 39.21
C VAL A 35 -18.65 17.53 40.50
N SER A 36 -19.19 18.48 41.27
CA SER A 36 -18.63 18.81 42.59
C SER A 36 -18.78 17.62 43.54
N ASN A 37 -17.73 17.30 44.29
CA ASN A 37 -17.76 16.26 45.32
C ASN A 37 -18.25 16.78 46.69
N GLY A 38 -18.86 17.97 46.73
CA GLY A 38 -19.29 18.64 47.95
C GLY A 38 -18.33 19.71 48.46
N SER A 39 -17.23 19.98 47.73
CA SER A 39 -16.32 21.07 48.05
C SER A 39 -16.98 22.44 47.88
N ARG A 40 -16.81 23.31 48.89
CA ARG A 40 -17.27 24.70 48.86
C ARG A 40 -16.36 25.64 48.06
N ARG A 41 -15.24 25.12 47.53
CA ARG A 41 -14.23 25.90 46.80
C ARG A 41 -14.54 26.05 45.31
N ILE A 42 -15.47 25.25 44.80
CA ILE A 42 -15.87 25.27 43.40
C ILE A 42 -17.23 25.94 43.28
N ASP A 43 -17.24 27.05 42.56
CA ASP A 43 -18.47 27.70 42.12
C ASP A 43 -19.09 26.94 40.93
N ALA A 44 -20.43 26.85 40.91
CA ALA A 44 -21.16 26.10 39.90
C ALA A 44 -20.95 26.66 38.49
N MET A 45 -20.82 27.99 38.34
CA MET A 45 -20.62 28.64 37.05
C MET A 45 -19.22 28.30 36.49
N TYR A 46 -18.22 28.20 37.37
CA TYR A 46 -16.86 27.81 36.98
C TYR A 46 -16.78 26.33 36.56
N LEU A 47 -17.50 25.43 37.26
CA LEU A 47 -17.59 24.02 36.90
C LEU A 47 -18.28 23.81 35.54
N GLU A 48 -19.34 24.56 35.25
CA GLU A 48 -20.02 24.48 33.95
C GLU A 48 -19.11 24.97 32.82
N SER A 49 -18.44 26.11 32.98
CA SER A 49 -17.46 26.62 31.99
C SER A 49 -16.32 25.62 31.73
N PHE A 50 -15.93 24.86 32.75
CA PHE A 50 -14.94 23.81 32.58
C PHE A 50 -15.48 22.61 31.81
N ASN A 51 -16.70 22.16 32.13
CA ASN A 51 -17.36 21.09 31.40
C ASN A 51 -17.55 21.45 29.91
N GLU A 52 -17.84 22.71 29.58
CA GLU A 52 -17.88 23.17 28.18
C GLU A 52 -16.54 22.96 27.46
N LYS A 53 -15.42 23.28 28.12
CA LYS A 53 -14.07 23.06 27.56
C LYS A 53 -13.75 21.58 27.40
N TRP A 54 -14.14 20.77 28.38
CA TRP A 54 -14.02 19.31 28.33
C TRP A 54 -14.81 18.73 27.15
N GLU A 55 -16.07 19.12 26.99
CA GLU A 55 -16.92 18.63 25.90
C GLU A 55 -16.39 19.06 24.52
N ALA A 56 -15.92 20.30 24.40
CA ALA A 56 -15.28 20.77 23.17
C ALA A 56 -14.02 19.95 22.84
N TRP A 57 -13.19 19.66 23.84
CA TRP A 57 -12.02 18.81 23.70
C TRP A 57 -12.39 17.38 23.28
N ALA A 58 -13.34 16.75 23.98
CA ALA A 58 -13.74 15.39 23.72
C ALA A 58 -14.33 15.21 22.31
N ASN A 59 -15.15 16.18 21.86
CA ASN A 59 -15.65 16.21 20.49
C ASN A 59 -14.51 16.35 19.46
N ALA A 60 -13.59 17.29 19.66
CA ALA A 60 -12.47 17.51 18.75
C ALA A 60 -11.56 16.27 18.68
N TRP A 61 -11.28 15.66 19.83
CA TRP A 61 -10.51 14.42 19.92
C TRP A 61 -11.19 13.28 19.17
N GLN A 62 -12.50 13.05 19.39
CA GLN A 62 -13.24 12.01 18.70
C GLN A 62 -13.22 12.22 17.17
N HIS A 63 -13.35 13.46 16.72
CA HIS A 63 -13.28 13.78 15.29
C HIS A 63 -11.88 13.53 14.71
N GLN A 64 -10.82 13.95 15.40
CA GLN A 64 -9.45 13.68 14.97
C GLN A 64 -9.12 12.19 14.96
N GLN A 65 -9.59 11.45 15.96
CA GLN A 65 -9.40 10.01 16.03
C GLN A 65 -10.06 9.30 14.84
N ALA A 66 -11.30 9.66 14.49
CA ALA A 66 -11.97 9.13 13.31
C ALA A 66 -11.22 9.47 12.01
N LYS A 67 -10.66 10.67 11.91
CA LYS A 67 -9.83 11.07 10.76
C LYS A 67 -8.53 10.27 10.67
N VAL A 68 -7.88 10.00 11.80
CA VAL A 68 -6.67 9.16 11.85
C VAL A 68 -6.99 7.73 11.43
N GLU A 69 -8.10 7.17 11.90
CA GLU A 69 -8.54 5.81 11.53
C GLU A 69 -8.82 5.71 10.03
N GLU A 70 -9.48 6.71 9.44
CA GLU A 70 -9.73 6.76 7.99
C GLU A 70 -8.41 6.88 7.20
N LEU A 71 -7.49 7.74 7.62
CA LEU A 71 -6.18 7.88 6.98
C LEU A 71 -5.34 6.62 7.09
N GLN A 72 -5.39 5.93 8.22
CA GLN A 72 -4.71 4.64 8.42
C GLN A 72 -5.27 3.58 7.47
N LYS A 73 -6.59 3.52 7.30
CA LYS A 73 -7.24 2.61 6.36
C LYS A 73 -6.80 2.90 4.91
N GLN A 74 -6.85 4.16 4.48
CA GLN A 74 -6.41 4.57 3.15
C GLN A 74 -4.93 4.24 2.90
N LEU A 75 -4.07 4.44 3.91
CA LEU A 75 -2.66 4.11 3.81
C LEU A 75 -2.45 2.60 3.66
N SER A 76 -3.18 1.77 4.42
CA SER A 76 -3.11 0.31 4.28
C SER A 76 -3.54 -0.17 2.89
N GLU A 77 -4.61 0.42 2.33
CA GLU A 77 -5.05 0.12 0.96
C GLU A 77 -3.99 0.53 -0.07
N TYR A 78 -3.37 1.70 0.08
CA TYR A 78 -2.31 2.17 -0.82
C TYR A 78 -1.08 1.26 -0.77
N ILE A 79 -0.65 0.83 0.42
CA ILE A 79 0.48 -0.09 0.60
C ILE A 79 0.19 -1.41 -0.13
N PHE A 80 -0.99 -1.99 0.09
CA PHE A 80 -1.39 -3.24 -0.55
C PHE A 80 -1.36 -3.16 -2.09
N VAL A 81 -1.90 -2.09 -2.65
CA VAL A 81 -1.87 -1.85 -4.10
C VAL A 81 -0.43 -1.67 -4.60
N SER A 82 0.40 -0.91 -3.89
CA SER A 82 1.80 -0.69 -4.25
C SER A 82 2.59 -1.99 -4.29
N GLU A 83 2.46 -2.84 -3.26
CA GLU A 83 3.15 -4.13 -3.19
C GLU A 83 2.69 -5.07 -4.32
N THR A 84 1.38 -5.09 -4.59
CA THR A 84 0.82 -5.90 -5.69
C THR A 84 1.34 -5.42 -7.05
N LEU A 85 1.43 -4.12 -7.26
CA LEU A 85 1.95 -3.54 -8.51
C LEU A 85 3.45 -3.85 -8.68
N ASP A 86 4.25 -3.77 -7.62
CA ASP A 86 5.67 -4.13 -7.66
C ASP A 86 5.86 -5.60 -8.04
N GLU A 87 5.10 -6.52 -7.44
CA GLU A 87 5.14 -7.94 -7.80
C GLU A 87 4.75 -8.19 -9.27
N MET A 88 3.71 -7.51 -9.76
CA MET A 88 3.29 -7.59 -11.15
C MET A 88 4.37 -7.06 -12.09
N TYR A 89 4.98 -5.92 -11.75
CA TYR A 89 6.04 -5.31 -12.54
C TYR A 89 7.26 -6.24 -12.65
N VAL A 90 7.70 -6.84 -11.55
CA VAL A 90 8.81 -7.80 -11.55
C VAL A 90 8.53 -8.98 -12.47
N LYS A 91 7.32 -9.55 -12.41
CA LYS A 91 6.93 -10.67 -13.28
C LYS A 91 6.89 -10.27 -14.75
N GLU A 92 6.40 -9.07 -15.06
CA GLU A 92 6.33 -8.58 -16.44
C GLU A 92 7.73 -8.31 -17.00
N VAL A 93 8.65 -7.75 -16.21
CA VAL A 93 10.06 -7.57 -16.60
C VAL A 93 10.72 -8.93 -16.88
N GLN A 94 10.55 -9.91 -15.98
CA GLN A 94 11.10 -11.26 -16.19
C GLN A 94 10.58 -11.90 -17.48
N LYS A 95 9.28 -11.77 -17.74
CA LYS A 95 8.66 -12.27 -18.97
C LYS A 95 9.18 -11.53 -20.21
N SER A 96 9.37 -10.21 -20.12
CA SER A 96 9.96 -9.40 -21.19
C SER A 96 11.40 -9.84 -21.50
N ASP A 97 12.22 -10.07 -20.48
CA ASP A 97 13.59 -10.54 -20.63
C ASP A 97 13.64 -11.94 -21.28
N GLU A 98 12.73 -12.83 -20.89
CA GLU A 98 12.62 -14.16 -21.49
C GLU A 98 12.20 -14.08 -22.96
N LEU A 99 11.21 -13.24 -23.29
CA LEU A 99 10.80 -12.99 -24.67
C LEU A 99 11.95 -12.41 -25.51
N GLN A 100 12.72 -11.47 -24.95
CA GLN A 100 13.87 -10.90 -25.63
C GLN A 100 14.92 -11.97 -25.96
N LYS A 101 15.21 -12.88 -25.02
CA LYS A 101 16.13 -14.02 -25.29
C LYS A 101 15.64 -14.92 -26.42
N ARG A 102 14.34 -15.20 -26.49
CA ARG A 102 13.72 -16.01 -27.56
C ARG A 102 13.83 -15.32 -28.92
N VAL A 103 13.57 -14.01 -28.94
CA VAL A 103 13.73 -13.18 -30.15
C VAL A 103 15.18 -13.15 -30.61
N ASP A 104 16.13 -12.94 -29.70
CA ASP A 104 17.56 -12.91 -30.04
C ASP A 104 18.06 -14.26 -30.57
N ALA A 105 17.58 -15.38 -29.99
CA ALA A 105 17.90 -16.72 -30.47
C ALA A 105 17.33 -16.97 -31.88
N ALA A 106 16.08 -16.57 -32.12
CA ALA A 106 15.45 -16.69 -33.43
C ALA A 106 16.17 -15.82 -34.49
N LEU A 107 16.56 -14.59 -34.14
CA LEU A 107 17.31 -13.70 -35.04
C LEU A 107 18.66 -14.32 -35.44
N LYS A 108 19.42 -14.86 -34.48
CA LYS A 108 20.69 -15.55 -34.76
C LYS A 108 20.51 -16.75 -35.69
N LEU A 109 19.42 -17.52 -35.54
CA LEU A 109 19.10 -18.62 -36.44
C LEU A 109 18.75 -18.11 -37.84
N ILE A 110 17.96 -17.04 -37.96
CA ILE A 110 17.65 -16.44 -39.26
C ILE A 110 18.94 -15.97 -39.96
N GLU A 111 19.84 -15.31 -39.24
CA GLU A 111 21.12 -14.86 -39.76
C GLU A 111 21.97 -16.03 -40.27
N SER A 112 22.11 -17.10 -39.48
CA SER A 112 22.89 -18.28 -39.89
C SER A 112 22.30 -18.99 -41.11
N TRP A 113 20.97 -19.13 -41.17
CA TRP A 113 20.30 -19.71 -42.34
C TRP A 113 20.40 -18.82 -43.58
N ASN A 114 20.37 -17.50 -43.43
CA ASN A 114 20.59 -16.56 -44.53
C ASN A 114 22.01 -16.67 -45.11
N GLU A 115 23.03 -16.82 -44.28
CA GLU A 115 24.41 -17.05 -44.72
C GLU A 115 24.55 -18.36 -45.51
N ILE A 116 23.97 -19.46 -45.00
CA ILE A 116 23.97 -20.77 -45.66
C ILE A 116 23.23 -20.73 -47.00
N ALA A 117 22.09 -20.02 -47.07
CA ALA A 117 21.32 -19.87 -48.30
C ALA A 117 22.07 -19.04 -49.35
N PHE A 118 22.82 -18.02 -48.94
CA PHE A 118 23.60 -17.15 -49.84
C PHE A 118 24.79 -17.90 -50.47
N ASP A 119 25.50 -18.72 -49.67
CA ASP A 119 26.63 -19.55 -50.12
C ASP A 119 26.21 -20.62 -51.16
N LYS A 120 24.93 -21.01 -51.17
CA LYS A 120 24.37 -22.05 -52.06
C LYS A 120 23.68 -21.54 -53.33
N THR A 121 23.85 -20.27 -53.70
CA THR A 121 23.33 -19.76 -55.00
C THR A 121 23.87 -20.49 -56.23
N THR A 122 24.84 -21.40 -56.07
CA THR A 122 25.34 -22.28 -57.13
C THR A 122 24.71 -23.68 -57.19
N HIS A 123 24.07 -24.24 -56.15
CA HIS A 123 23.62 -25.65 -56.13
C HIS A 123 22.21 -25.86 -55.56
N TRP A 124 21.19 -25.53 -56.36
CA TRP A 124 19.77 -25.82 -56.10
C TRP A 124 19.41 -27.28 -56.43
N THR A 125 19.81 -28.25 -55.60
CA THR A 125 19.44 -29.67 -55.79
C THR A 125 19.05 -30.37 -54.48
N GLU A 126 17.98 -31.19 -54.55
CA GLU A 126 17.47 -32.27 -53.67
C GLU A 126 17.50 -32.18 -52.12
N GLY A 127 18.06 -31.15 -51.51
CA GLY A 127 18.06 -30.97 -50.04
C GLY A 127 17.52 -29.61 -49.56
N TYR A 128 17.02 -28.77 -50.46
CA TYR A 128 16.52 -27.43 -50.13
C TYR A 128 15.23 -27.48 -49.31
N GLU A 129 14.27 -28.31 -49.71
CA GLU A 129 13.01 -28.47 -48.98
C GLU A 129 13.26 -28.98 -47.55
N GLU A 130 14.10 -30.00 -47.40
CA GLU A 130 14.49 -30.55 -46.09
C GLU A 130 15.19 -29.49 -45.23
N GLY A 131 16.09 -28.70 -45.81
CA GLY A 131 16.71 -27.54 -45.14
C GLY A 131 15.70 -26.48 -44.68
N CYS A 132 14.70 -26.16 -45.49
CA CYS A 132 13.63 -25.23 -45.09
C CYS A 132 12.78 -25.78 -43.94
N TYR A 133 12.45 -27.08 -43.95
CA TYR A 133 11.74 -27.72 -42.84
C TYR A 133 12.57 -27.71 -41.54
N HIS A 134 13.88 -27.97 -41.63
CA HIS A 134 14.77 -27.88 -40.47
C HIS A 134 14.90 -26.46 -39.92
N CYS A 135 15.02 -25.45 -40.80
CA CYS A 135 15.03 -24.04 -40.40
C CYS A 135 13.73 -23.68 -39.67
N ALA A 136 12.57 -24.03 -40.24
CA ALA A 136 11.28 -23.77 -39.63
C ALA A 136 11.14 -24.43 -38.24
N ALA A 137 11.59 -25.68 -38.09
CA ALA A 137 11.56 -26.38 -36.81
C ALA A 137 12.47 -25.72 -35.75
N GLN A 138 13.67 -25.29 -36.12
CA GLN A 138 14.60 -24.62 -35.20
C GLN A 138 14.07 -23.24 -34.77
N LEU A 139 13.46 -22.48 -35.69
CA LEU A 139 12.83 -21.20 -35.37
C LEU A 139 11.63 -21.37 -34.44
N GLU A 140 10.80 -22.39 -34.67
CA GLU A 140 9.69 -22.70 -33.79
C GLU A 140 10.16 -23.02 -32.36
N GLN A 141 11.22 -23.82 -32.21
CA GLN A 141 11.83 -24.11 -30.91
C GLN A 141 12.35 -22.85 -30.22
N ALA A 142 13.10 -22.00 -30.94
CA ALA A 142 13.64 -20.75 -30.39
C ALA A 142 12.53 -19.79 -29.92
N LEU A 143 11.45 -19.64 -30.70
CA LEU A 143 10.30 -18.80 -30.34
C LEU A 143 9.50 -19.35 -29.15
N LYS A 144 9.47 -20.67 -28.97
CA LYS A 144 8.90 -21.32 -27.78
C LYS A 144 9.79 -21.21 -26.54
N GLY A 145 11.08 -20.92 -26.73
CA GLY A 145 12.10 -20.91 -25.66
C GLY A 145 12.65 -22.30 -25.35
N GLU A 146 12.40 -23.29 -26.21
CA GLU A 146 12.93 -24.64 -26.08
C GLU A 146 14.40 -24.64 -26.53
N GLY A 147 15.35 -24.78 -25.59
CA GLY A 147 16.80 -24.83 -25.87
C GLY A 147 17.61 -23.60 -25.42
N CYS A 148 16.97 -22.57 -24.83
CA CYS A 148 17.66 -21.47 -24.16
C CYS A 148 18.03 -21.87 -22.71
N GLN A 149 19.17 -22.56 -22.51
CA GLN A 149 19.80 -22.74 -21.19
C GLN A 149 20.91 -21.72 -20.97
#